data_AF-A0ABD1NHX5-F1
#
_entry.id   AF-A0ABD1NHX5-F1
#
_cell.length_a   1.000
_cell.length_b   1.000
_cell.length_c   1.000
_cell.angle_alpha   90.00
_cell.angle_beta   90.00
_cell.angle_gamma   90.00
#
_symmetry.space_group_name_H-M   'P 1'
#
loop_
_entity.id
_entity.type
_entity.pdbx_description
1 polymer ?
#
loop_
_entity_poly.entity_id
_entity_poly.type
_entity_poly.pdbx_seq_one_letter_code
_entity_poly.pdbx_strand_id
1 'polypeptide(L)'
;MQYVPTNFARQCFVKKKLNMMMMTIRFRKNLWPVQFAFHSSGAGSLSAGWALFARENELRIGDVCIFELVNSEDAILDLHVFRNHCDVMH
;
A
#
# COMPACT_ATOMS: atom_id res chain seq x y z
N MET A 1 1.24 -2.26 10.66
CA MET A 1 1.81 -1.25 9.75
C MET A 1 2.73 -1.97 8.78
N GLN A 2 2.73 -1.60 7.50
CA GLN A 2 3.60 -2.19 6.48
C GLN A 2 4.64 -1.17 6.05
N TYR A 3 5.92 -1.49 6.20
CA TYR A 3 7.01 -0.60 5.81
C TYR A 3 7.11 -0.51 4.28
N VAL A 4 7.37 0.69 3.78
CA VAL A 4 7.58 0.96 2.35
C VAL A 4 9.03 1.40 2.13
N PRO A 5 9.72 0.85 1.11
CA PRO A 5 11.10 1.24 0.81
C PRO A 5 11.26 2.76 0.68
N THR A 6 12.23 3.32 1.39
CA THR A 6 12.47 4.78 1.51
C THR A 6 12.56 5.49 0.15
N ASN A 7 13.25 4.90 -0.83
CA ASN A 7 13.40 5.52 -2.14
C ASN A 7 12.06 5.63 -2.88
N PHE A 8 11.23 4.59 -2.79
CA PHE A 8 9.88 4.59 -3.37
C PHE A 8 9.00 5.63 -2.67
N ALA A 9 8.99 5.63 -1.33
CA ALA A 9 8.23 6.60 -0.54
C ALA A 9 8.58 8.05 -0.89
N ARG A 10 9.88 8.34 -1.08
CA ARG A 10 10.34 9.66 -1.48
C ARG A 10 9.88 10.03 -2.90
N GLN A 11 10.07 9.14 -3.87
CA GLN A 11 9.70 9.46 -5.25
C GLN A 11 8.19 9.66 -5.43
N CYS A 12 7.38 8.86 -4.72
CA CYS A 12 5.94 8.88 -4.90
C CYS A 12 5.23 10.01 -4.12
N PHE A 13 5.80 10.44 -2.97
CA PHE A 13 5.03 11.21 -1.99
C PHE A 13 5.72 12.48 -1.45
N VAL A 14 6.90 12.87 -1.96
CA VAL A 14 7.69 14.04 -1.49
C VAL A 14 6.96 15.39 -1.53
N LYS A 15 5.92 15.55 -2.35
CA LYS A 15 5.23 16.84 -2.49
C LYS A 15 4.29 17.17 -1.31
N LYS A 16 3.97 16.23 -0.41
CA LYS A 16 3.02 16.48 0.69
C LYS A 16 3.78 16.61 2.01
N LYS A 17 3.88 17.85 2.54
CA LYS A 17 4.55 18.21 3.82
C LYS A 17 3.85 17.69 5.08
N LEU A 18 2.92 16.74 4.97
CA LEU A 18 2.16 16.23 6.09
C LEU A 18 2.84 14.97 6.61
N ASN A 19 2.96 14.83 7.94
CA ASN A 19 3.45 13.61 8.57
C ASN A 19 2.57 12.39 8.25
N MET A 20 1.34 12.63 7.79
CA MET A 20 0.39 11.60 7.40
C MET A 20 -0.46 12.04 6.21
N MET A 21 -0.81 11.08 5.37
CA MET A 21 -1.49 11.32 4.11
C MET A 21 -2.48 10.19 3.81
N MET A 22 -3.66 10.53 3.29
CA MET A 22 -4.58 9.53 2.76
C MET A 22 -4.19 9.21 1.31
N MET A 23 -4.11 7.93 0.99
CA MET A 23 -3.81 7.41 -0.34
C MET A 23 -4.87 6.38 -0.74
N THR A 24 -5.04 6.21 -2.04
CA THR A 24 -6.01 5.25 -2.59
C THR A 24 -5.26 4.09 -3.21
N ILE A 25 -5.49 2.88 -2.68
CA ILE A 25 -5.07 1.65 -3.34
C ILE A 25 -6.22 1.15 -4.21
N ARG A 26 -5.97 1.00 -5.51
CA ARG A 26 -6.91 0.31 -6.41
C ARG A 26 -6.49 -1.15 -6.48
N PHE A 27 -7.45 -2.02 -6.21
CA PHE A 27 -7.25 -3.44 -6.33
C PHE A 27 -8.50 -4.08 -6.91
N ARG A 28 -8.34 -4.77 -8.05
CA ARG A 28 -9.45 -5.29 -8.85
C ARG A 28 -10.42 -4.17 -9.23
N LYS A 29 -11.66 -4.20 -8.75
CA LYS A 29 -12.69 -3.17 -9.00
C LYS A 29 -12.95 -2.28 -7.78
N ASN A 30 -12.14 -2.41 -6.74
CA ASN A 30 -12.35 -1.73 -5.46
C ASN A 30 -11.29 -0.66 -5.21
N LEU A 31 -11.68 0.39 -4.50
CA LEU A 31 -10.83 1.49 -4.06
C LEU A 31 -10.72 1.44 -2.54
N TRP A 32 -9.49 1.49 -2.03
CA TRP A 32 -9.20 1.33 -0.62
C TRP A 32 -8.48 2.56 -0.08
N PRO A 33 -9.12 3.36 0.79
CA PRO A 33 -8.45 4.43 1.48
C PRO A 33 -7.49 3.85 2.53
N VAL A 34 -6.21 4.17 2.40
CA VAL A 34 -5.15 3.75 3.31
C VAL A 34 -4.35 4.97 3.73
N GLN A 35 -3.95 5.02 4.99
CA GLN A 35 -3.06 6.07 5.48
C GLN A 35 -1.60 5.70 5.22
N PHE A 36 -0.84 6.68 4.74
CA PHE A 36 0.61 6.65 4.66
C PHE A 36 1.18 7.57 5.73
N ALA A 37 1.99 7.02 6.63
CA ALA A 37 2.70 7.79 7.65
C ALA A 37 4.16 7.99 7.24
N PHE A 38 4.63 9.23 7.24
CA PHE A 38 6.04 9.56 7.05
C PHE A 38 6.76 9.57 8.38
N HIS A 39 7.94 8.98 8.40
CA HIS A 39 8.79 8.92 9.57
C HIS A 39 9.93 9.93 9.39
N SER A 40 10.47 10.45 10.50
CA SER A 40 11.56 11.43 10.50
C SER A 40 12.83 10.95 9.79
N SER A 41 13.03 9.63 9.66
CA SER A 41 14.14 9.02 8.93
C SER A 41 13.99 9.05 7.40
N GLY A 42 12.94 9.66 6.86
CA GLY A 42 12.62 9.65 5.43
C GLY A 42 11.92 8.36 4.97
N ALA A 43 11.77 7.40 5.87
CA ALA A 43 10.97 6.20 5.68
C ALA A 43 9.47 6.50 5.74
N GLY A 44 8.65 5.53 5.32
CA GLY A 44 7.22 5.60 5.56
C GLY A 44 6.56 4.22 5.65
N SER A 45 5.32 4.20 6.10
CA SER A 45 4.56 2.98 6.24
C SER A 45 3.08 3.15 5.91
N LEU A 46 2.47 2.07 5.40
CA LEU A 46 1.03 1.92 5.32
C LEU A 46 0.51 1.62 6.72
N SER A 47 -0.36 2.49 7.23
CA SER A 47 -0.85 2.47 8.61
C SER A 47 -2.34 2.10 8.67
N ALA A 48 -3.22 3.05 8.98
CA ALA A 48 -4.65 2.79 9.06
C ALA A 48 -5.21 2.37 7.69
N GLY A 49 -6.22 1.50 7.69
CA GLY A 49 -6.81 0.94 6.48
C GLY A 49 -6.05 -0.25 5.89
N TRP A 50 -4.72 -0.35 6.09
CA TRP A 50 -3.93 -1.46 5.54
C TRP A 50 -4.33 -2.83 6.11
N ALA A 51 -4.52 -2.93 7.42
CA ALA A 51 -4.90 -4.19 8.07
C ALA A 51 -6.31 -4.66 7.63
N LEU A 52 -7.24 -3.72 7.46
CA LEU A 52 -8.58 -3.98 6.94
C LEU A 52 -8.50 -4.48 5.49
N PHE A 53 -7.76 -3.75 4.65
CA PHE A 53 -7.50 -4.12 3.27
C PHE A 53 -6.92 -5.54 3.15
N ALA A 54 -5.86 -5.86 3.91
CA ALA A 54 -5.22 -7.16 3.87
C ALA A 54 -6.17 -8.28 4.28
N ARG A 55 -7.01 -8.06 5.30
CA ARG A 55 -8.00 -9.03 5.75
C ARG A 55 -9.09 -9.27 4.71
N GLU A 56 -9.68 -8.21 4.16
CA GLU A 56 -10.81 -8.33 3.23
C GLU A 56 -10.39 -8.84 1.84
N ASN A 57 -9.11 -8.68 1.48
CA ASN A 57 -8.56 -9.22 0.23
C ASN A 57 -7.77 -10.52 0.43
N GLU A 58 -7.86 -11.09 1.64
CA GLU A 58 -7.28 -12.38 2.02
C GLU A 58 -5.77 -12.46 1.71
N LEU A 59 -5.04 -11.37 1.94
CA LEU A 59 -3.60 -11.37 1.83
C LEU A 59 -3.01 -12.26 2.93
N ARG A 60 -2.16 -13.19 2.52
CA ARG A 60 -1.50 -14.14 3.41
C ARG A 60 0.00 -13.89 3.43
N ILE A 61 0.64 -14.36 4.51
CA ILE A 61 2.10 -14.42 4.57
C ILE A 61 2.58 -15.27 3.38
N GLY A 62 3.54 -14.74 2.63
CA GLY A 62 4.08 -15.37 1.42
C GLY A 62 3.54 -14.78 0.12
N ASP A 63 2.41 -14.06 0.15
CA ASP A 63 1.93 -13.32 -1.02
C ASP A 63 2.84 -12.13 -1.34
N VAL A 64 3.04 -11.86 -2.63
CA VAL A 64 3.85 -10.74 -3.10
C VAL A 64 2.92 -9.63 -3.58
N CYS A 65 2.99 -8.48 -2.93
CA CYS A 65 2.26 -7.26 -3.29
C CYS A 65 3.19 -6.29 -4.04
N ILE A 66 2.84 -5.95 -5.28
CA ILE A 66 3.53 -4.96 -6.09
C ILE A 66 2.65 -3.71 -6.20
N PHE A 67 3.20 -2.56 -5.81
CA PHE A 67 2.51 -1.28 -5.88
C PHE A 67 3.06 -0.47 -7.05
N GLU A 68 2.18 -0.01 -7.93
CA GLU A 68 2.48 0.83 -9.08
C GLU A 68 1.87 2.22 -8.87
N LEU A 69 2.70 3.27 -8.99
CA LEU A 69 2.23 4.64 -8.89
C LEU A 69 1.56 5.09 -10.18
N VAL A 70 0.24 5.27 -10.12
CA VAL A 70 -0.56 5.69 -11.28
C VAL A 70 -0.70 7.21 -11.33
N ASN A 71 -0.91 7.83 -10.17
CA ASN A 71 -1.06 9.28 -10.05
C ASN A 71 -0.45 9.74 -8.73
N SER A 72 0.59 10.57 -8.81
CA SER A 72 1.31 11.10 -7.64
C SER A 72 0.59 12.27 -6.97
N GLU A 73 -0.21 13.03 -7.71
CA GLU A 73 -0.93 14.19 -7.19
C GLU A 73 -2.09 13.73 -6.30
N ASP A 74 -2.88 12.79 -6.81
CA ASP A 74 -4.01 12.16 -6.10
C ASP A 74 -3.59 10.98 -5.23
N ALA A 75 -2.33 10.54 -5.34
CA ALA A 75 -1.75 9.44 -4.60
C ALA A 75 -2.51 8.12 -4.73
N ILE A 76 -2.62 7.72 -5.99
CA ILE A 76 -3.31 6.51 -6.42
C ILE A 76 -2.25 5.47 -6.76
N LEU A 77 -2.34 4.31 -6.10
CA LEU A 77 -1.52 3.15 -6.35
C LEU A 77 -2.37 2.03 -6.92
N ASP A 78 -1.94 1.42 -8.02
CA ASP A 78 -2.44 0.11 -8.44
C ASP A 78 -1.70 -0.97 -7.67
N LEU A 79 -2.44 -1.92 -7.14
CA LEU A 79 -1.89 -3.06 -6.44
C LEU A 79 -2.05 -4.32 -7.28
N HIS A 80 -0.95 -5.03 -7.47
CA HIS A 80 -0.89 -6.32 -8.12
C HIS A 80 -0.46 -7.36 -7.09
N VAL A 81 -1.22 -8.44 -6.94
CA VAL A 81 -0.97 -9.47 -5.92
C VAL A 81 -0.67 -10.79 -6.60
N PHE A 82 0.53 -11.33 -6.35
CA PHE A 82 0.92 -12.67 -6.73
C PHE A 82 0.76 -13.57 -5.52
N ARG A 83 -0.26 -14.42 -5.56
CA ARG A 83 -0.59 -15.35 -4.48
C ARG A 83 0.36 -16.54 -4.53
N ASN A 84 1.07 -16.81 -3.44
CA ASN A 84 2.04 -17.91 -3.35
C ASN A 84 1.55 -19.06 -2.47
N HIS A 85 0.23 -19.18 -2.33
CA HIS A 85 -0.41 -20.30 -1.67
C HIS A 85 -1.14 -21.14 -2.70
N CYS A 86 -0.85 -22.44 -2.74
CA CYS A 86 -1.70 -23.39 -3.44
C CYS A 86 -3.05 -23.41 -2.73
N ASP A 87 -4.14 -23.19 -3.45
CA ASP A 87 -5.48 -23.45 -2.96
C ASP A 87 -5.59 -24.95 -2.70
N VAL A 88 -5.35 -25.37 -1.46
CA VAL A 88 -5.75 -26.71 -1.01
C VAL A 88 -7.26 -26.67 -0.95
N MET A 89 -7.92 -27.07 -2.03
CA MET A 89 -9.35 -27.32 -2.02
C MET A 89 -9.60 -28.46 -1.03
N HIS A 90 -10.28 -28.15 0.08
CA HIS A 90 -10.96 -29.12 0.91
C HIS A 90 -12.44 -29.11 0.59
#